data_AF-A0A7W8NPL5-F1
#
_entry.id   AF-A0A7W8NPL5-F1
#
_cell.length_a   1.000
_cell.length_b   1.000
_cell.length_c   1.000
_cell.angle_alpha   90.00
_cell.angle_beta   90.00
_cell.angle_gamma   90.00
#
_symmetry.space_group_name_H-M   'P 1'
#
loop_
_entity.id
_entity.type
_entity.pdbx_description
1 polymer ?
#
loop_
_entity_poly.entity_id
_entity_poly.type
_entity_poly.pdbx_seq_one_letter_code
_entity_poly.pdbx_strand_id
1 'polypeptide(L)'
;MNVTRHFSDTRTDQGRVRFLTHAGRASLKAEGPGWHHDSTHASLADAATFLAAVPQVPGELYRQALDDLERQMQFDGSYRGAA
;
A
#
# COMPACT_ATOMS: atom_id res chain seq x y z
N MET A 1 21.40 -4.08 -6.77
CA MET A 1 20.81 -3.77 -5.45
C MET A 1 19.31 -3.56 -5.64
N ASN A 2 18.48 -4.53 -5.26
CA ASN A 2 17.02 -4.37 -5.28
C ASN A 2 16.59 -3.63 -4.01
N VAL A 3 16.57 -2.31 -4.06
CA VAL A 3 16.09 -1.48 -2.95
C VAL A 3 14.58 -1.59 -2.90
N THR A 4 14.04 -2.16 -1.82
CA THR A 4 12.62 -2.09 -1.50
C THR A 4 12.34 -0.71 -0.92
N ARG A 5 11.62 0.12 -1.68
CA ARG A 5 11.22 1.46 -1.27
C ARG A 5 9.85 1.41 -0.62
N HIS A 6 9.74 1.94 0.59
CA HIS A 6 8.44 2.15 1.22
C HIS A 6 7.70 3.25 0.47
N PHE A 7 6.48 2.95 0.04
CA PHE A 7 5.64 3.91 -0.66
C PHE A 7 4.65 4.54 0.31
N SER A 8 3.78 3.73 0.91
CA SER A 8 2.81 4.17 1.93
C SER A 8 2.78 3.21 3.11
N ASP A 9 2.51 3.74 4.30
CA ASP A 9 2.39 3.02 5.57
C ASP A 9 1.26 3.64 6.40
N THR A 10 0.09 3.03 6.32
CA THR A 10 -1.10 3.45 7.05
C THR A 10 -1.25 2.60 8.30
N ARG A 11 -1.37 3.25 9.45
CA ARG A 11 -1.54 2.61 10.76
C ARG A 11 -2.82 3.10 11.41
N THR A 12 -3.61 2.16 11.90
CA THR A 12 -4.80 2.41 12.71
C THR A 12 -4.80 1.46 13.91
N ASP A 13 -5.72 1.67 14.85
CA ASP A 13 -5.90 0.76 15.99
C ASP A 13 -6.37 -0.64 15.55
N GLN A 14 -6.90 -0.76 14.34
CA GLN A 14 -7.41 -2.00 13.77
C GLN A 14 -6.34 -2.81 13.01
N GLY A 15 -5.20 -2.18 12.69
CA GLY A 15 -4.14 -2.83 11.95
C GLY A 15 -3.28 -1.85 11.15
N ARG A 16 -2.55 -2.40 10.20
CA ARG A 16 -1.59 -1.66 9.38
C ARG A 16 -1.57 -2.18 7.96
N VAL A 17 -1.55 -1.26 7.01
CA VAL A 17 -1.39 -1.54 5.59
C VAL A 17 -0.16 -0.82 5.07
N ARG A 18 0.67 -1.54 4.32
CA ARG A 18 1.89 -1.02 3.71
C ARG A 18 1.91 -1.35 2.23
N PHE A 19 2.24 -0.33 1.46
CA PHE A 19 2.58 -0.48 0.05
C PHE A 19 4.07 -0.26 -0.10
N LEU A 20 4.75 -1.26 -0.63
CA LEU A 20 6.18 -1.23 -0.93
C LEU A 20 6.36 -1.33 -2.43
N THR A 21 7.41 -0.71 -2.96
CA THR A 21 7.80 -0.84 -4.37
C THR A 21 9.21 -1.39 -4.45
N HIS A 22 9.44 -2.38 -5.30
CA HIS A 22 10.75 -2.99 -5.48
C HIS A 22 10.90 -3.47 -6.93
N ALA A 23 11.99 -3.09 -7.61
CA ALA A 23 12.33 -3.57 -8.95
C ALA A 23 11.16 -3.53 -9.97
N GLY A 24 10.35 -2.47 -9.96
CA GLY A 24 9.19 -2.31 -10.85
C GLY A 24 7.94 -3.11 -10.46
N ARG A 25 7.92 -3.72 -9.27
CA ARG A 25 6.76 -4.41 -8.68
C ARG A 25 6.31 -3.71 -7.40
N ALA A 26 5.09 -4.01 -6.98
CA ALA A 26 4.55 -3.56 -5.70
C ALA A 26 4.37 -4.74 -4.74
N SER A 27 4.60 -4.55 -3.46
CA SER A 27 4.18 -5.50 -2.41
C SER A 27 3.15 -4.84 -1.52
N LEU A 28 2.06 -5.57 -1.27
CA LEU A 28 1.04 -5.23 -0.32
C LEU A 28 1.27 -6.05 0.95
N LYS A 29 1.45 -5.38 2.08
CA LYS A 29 1.46 -6.03 3.39
C LYS A 29 0.34 -5.45 4.23
N ALA A 30 -0.60 -6.28 4.66
CA ALA A 30 -1.67 -5.89 5.57
C ALA A 30 -1.63 -6.78 6.80
N GLU A 31 -1.71 -6.22 7.98
CA GLU A 31 -1.63 -6.98 9.24
C GLU A 31 -2.56 -6.38 10.29
N GLY A 32 -3.07 -7.22 11.17
CA GLY A 32 -3.92 -6.83 12.27
C GLY A 32 -3.97 -7.90 13.35
N PRO A 33 -4.84 -7.76 14.37
CA PRO A 33 -4.92 -8.70 15.47
C PRO A 33 -5.30 -10.11 14.99
N GLY A 34 -4.34 -11.05 15.01
CA GLY A 34 -4.56 -12.44 14.62
C GLY A 34 -4.58 -12.72 13.12
N TRP A 35 -4.22 -11.75 12.27
CA TRP A 35 -4.11 -11.96 10.82
C TRP A 35 -2.97 -11.17 10.19
N HIS A 36 -2.41 -11.73 9.12
CA HIS A 36 -1.37 -11.12 8.32
C HIS A 36 -1.57 -11.52 6.86
N HIS A 37 -1.29 -10.60 5.96
CA HIS A 37 -1.40 -10.75 4.52
C HIS A 37 -0.17 -10.13 3.87
N ASP A 38 0.48 -10.88 2.98
CA ASP A 38 1.59 -10.43 2.16
C ASP A 38 1.37 -10.91 0.73
N SER A 39 1.30 -9.99 -0.22
CA SER A 39 1.24 -10.33 -1.64
C SER A 39 2.05 -9.37 -2.50
N THR A 40 2.52 -9.87 -3.64
CA THR A 40 3.29 -9.10 -4.62
C THR A 40 2.47 -8.95 -5.91
N HIS A 41 2.50 -7.75 -6.47
CA HIS A 41 1.69 -7.28 -7.58
C HIS A 41 2.57 -6.62 -8.64
N ALA A 42 2.07 -6.54 -9.87
CA ALA A 42 2.77 -5.88 -10.97
C ALA A 42 2.87 -4.37 -10.76
N SER A 43 1.84 -3.74 -10.17
CA SER A 43 1.81 -2.30 -9.90
C SER A 43 1.16 -1.96 -8.56
N LEU A 44 1.32 -0.70 -8.11
CA LEU A 44 0.62 -0.18 -6.93
C LEU A 44 -0.90 -0.17 -7.13
N ALA A 45 -1.38 0.06 -8.36
CA ALA A 45 -2.81 0.05 -8.68
C ALA A 45 -3.41 -1.36 -8.53
N ASP A 46 -2.67 -2.38 -8.97
CA ASP A 46 -3.08 -3.78 -8.77
C ASP A 46 -3.10 -4.14 -7.27
N ALA A 47 -2.07 -3.70 -6.52
CA ALA A 47 -2.01 -3.89 -5.08
C ALA A 47 -3.19 -3.22 -4.36
N ALA A 48 -3.56 -2.00 -4.75
CA ALA A 48 -4.69 -1.26 -4.20
C ALA A 48 -6.03 -1.95 -4.50
N THR A 49 -6.20 -2.44 -5.73
CA THR A 49 -7.38 -3.20 -6.14
C THR A 49 -7.48 -4.50 -5.35
N PHE A 50 -6.35 -5.20 -5.15
CA PHE A 50 -6.32 -6.43 -4.38
C PHE A 50 -6.62 -6.22 -2.90
N LEU A 51 -6.30 -5.05 -2.32
CA LEU A 51 -6.64 -4.75 -0.93
C LEU A 51 -8.14 -4.90 -0.65
N ALA A 52 -9.00 -4.54 -1.62
CA ALA A 52 -10.46 -4.73 -1.51
C ALA A 52 -10.88 -6.22 -1.47
N ALA A 53 -10.03 -7.13 -1.94
CA ALA A 53 -10.26 -8.57 -1.92
C ALA A 53 -9.73 -9.25 -0.64
N VAL A 54 -9.09 -8.51 0.28
CA VAL A 54 -8.59 -9.07 1.55
C VAL A 54 -9.70 -9.00 2.61
N PRO A 55 -10.40 -10.11 2.93
CA PRO A 55 -11.59 -10.08 3.78
C PRO A 55 -11.31 -9.69 5.23
N GLN A 56 -10.06 -9.84 5.69
CA GLN A 56 -9.67 -9.50 7.06
C GLN A 56 -9.41 -8.00 7.26
N VAL A 57 -9.32 -7.21 6.19
CA VAL A 57 -9.05 -5.77 6.29
C VAL A 57 -10.34 -5.02 6.63
N PRO A 58 -10.42 -4.34 7.78
CA PRO A 58 -11.60 -3.56 8.14
C PRO A 58 -11.81 -2.38 7.19
N GLY A 59 -13.08 -2.02 6.95
CA GLY A 59 -13.43 -0.97 5.98
C GLY A 59 -12.78 0.40 6.26
N GLU A 60 -12.59 0.75 7.53
CA GLU A 60 -11.88 1.98 7.91
C GLU A 60 -10.39 1.93 7.53
N LEU A 61 -9.71 0.80 7.83
CA LEU A 61 -8.31 0.59 7.46
C LEU A 61 -8.13 0.58 5.95
N TYR A 62 -9.05 -0.05 5.22
CA TYR A 62 -9.08 -0.04 3.76
C TYR A 62 -9.15 1.40 3.21
N ARG A 63 -10.15 2.18 3.66
CA ARG A 63 -10.36 3.56 3.21
C ARG A 63 -9.14 4.43 3.48
N GLN A 64 -8.61 4.36 4.70
CA GLN A 64 -7.48 5.18 5.11
C GLN A 64 -6.19 4.80 4.36
N ALA A 65 -6.01 3.51 4.07
CA ALA A 65 -4.89 3.03 3.28
C ALA A 65 -4.95 3.51 1.82
N LEU A 66 -6.15 3.60 1.24
CA LEU A 66 -6.33 4.16 -0.10
C LEU A 66 -6.11 5.67 -0.12
N ASP A 67 -6.66 6.42 0.85
CA ASP A 67 -6.48 7.87 0.94
C ASP A 67 -4.98 8.22 1.10
N ASP A 68 -4.24 7.46 1.90
CA ASP A 68 -2.80 7.68 2.07
C ASP A 68 -2.00 7.27 0.83
N LEU A 69 -2.38 6.17 0.17
CA LEU A 69 -1.76 5.76 -1.09
C LEU A 69 -1.96 6.80 -2.18
N GLU A 70 -3.19 7.31 -2.35
CA GLU A 70 -3.53 8.32 -3.36
C GLU A 70 -2.77 9.62 -3.10
N ARG A 71 -2.75 10.10 -1.85
CA ARG A 71 -1.96 11.26 -1.47
C ARG A 71 -0.49 11.07 -1.82
N GLN A 72 0.08 9.90 -1.52
CA GLN A 72 1.47 9.64 -1.83
C GLN A 72 1.75 9.54 -3.34
N MET A 73 0.83 8.99 -4.13
CA MET A 73 0.91 8.98 -5.58
C MET A 73 0.90 10.38 -6.17
N GLN A 74 0.05 11.27 -5.64
CA GLN A 74 0.02 12.68 -6.05
C GLN A 74 1.35 13.38 -5.71
N PHE A 75 1.94 13.11 -4.54
CA PHE A 75 3.25 13.64 -4.16
C PHE A 75 4.38 13.12 -5.05
N ASP A 76 4.49 11.81 -5.27
CA ASP A 76 5.55 11.20 -6.10
C ASP A 76 5.41 11.61 -7.58
N GLY A 77 4.18 11.71 -8.09
CA GLY A 77 3.88 12.21 -9.43
C GLY A 77 4.20 13.70 -9.61
N SER A 78 3.90 14.53 -8.60
CA SER A 78 4.25 15.96 -8.61
C SER A 78 5.77 16.18 -8.54
N TYR A 79 6.50 15.32 -7.82
CA TYR A 79 7.95 15.41 -7.71
C TYR A 79 8.69 15.01 -9.00
N ARG A 80 8.06 14.21 -9.88
CA ARG A 80 8.56 13.89 -11.22
C ARG A 80 8.30 14.98 -12.27
N GLY A 81 7.41 15.94 -11.99
CA GLY A 81 7.04 17.03 -12.90
C GLY A 81 7.81 18.34 -12.70
N ALA A 82 8.65 18.42 -11.66
CA ALA A 82 9.52 19.57 -11.39
C ALA A 82 10.98 19.22 -11.72
N ALA A 83 11.30 19.17 -13.01
CA ALA A 83 12.67 19.09 -13.51
C ALA A 83 12.80 19.91 -14.80
#